data_AF-A0A382TQG0-F1
#
_entry.id   AF-A0A382TQG0-F1
#
_cell.length_a   1.000
_cell.length_b   1.000
_cell.length_c   1.000
_cell.angle_alpha   90.00
_cell.angle_beta   90.00
_cell.angle_gamma   90.00
#
_symmetry.space_group_name_H-M   'P 1'
#
loop_
_entity.id
_entity.type
_entity.pdbx_description
1 polymer ?
#
loop_
_entity_poly.entity_id
_entity_poly.type
_entity_poly.pdbx_seq_one_letter_code
_entity_poly.pdbx_strand_id
1 'polypeptide(L)'
;MDLCDYSNIIPKGMLSIVLEAHGWIYKDSLSYQDYTLMKPDFYPSGFVLAVSKKAVIICDGISLIKYNGNEYSDIEEMIEQHGKDIIETFPKWEFEMEKEWTVMKNGEYVHSFSSFDQIAERKKLRC
;
A
#
# COMPACT_ATOMS: atom_id res chain seq x y z
N MET A 1 -0.41 19.35 9.29
CA MET A 1 0.69 18.56 9.89
C MET A 1 1.24 17.72 8.75
N ASP A 2 2.49 17.93 8.34
CA ASP A 2 3.05 17.20 7.20
C ASP A 2 3.27 15.74 7.59
N LEU A 3 2.62 14.81 6.89
CA LEU A 3 2.91 13.39 7.00
C LEU A 3 4.29 13.17 6.37
N CYS A 4 5.34 13.08 7.19
CA CYS A 4 6.74 13.04 6.75
C CYS A 4 7.17 11.72 6.06
N ASP A 5 6.26 10.77 5.83
CA ASP A 5 6.57 9.50 5.17
C ASP A 5 6.06 9.48 3.72
N TYR A 6 6.82 10.11 2.83
CA TYR A 6 6.50 10.17 1.40
C TYR A 6 6.70 8.83 0.65
N SER A 7 7.33 7.83 1.28
CA SER A 7 7.45 6.48 0.72
C SER A 7 6.14 5.71 0.87
N ASN A 8 5.37 6.00 1.92
CA ASN A 8 4.14 5.30 2.26
C ASN A 8 2.88 6.16 2.13
N ILE A 9 3.01 7.48 2.05
CA ILE A 9 1.88 8.43 1.95
C ILE A 9 2.24 9.50 0.92
N ILE A 10 1.51 9.54 -0.18
CA ILE A 10 1.81 10.43 -1.33
C ILE A 10 0.64 11.37 -1.62
N PRO A 11 0.86 12.54 -2.25
CA PRO A 11 -0.24 13.42 -2.65
C PRO A 11 -1.24 12.69 -3.55
N LYS A 12 -2.54 12.98 -3.38
CA LYS A 12 -3.59 12.42 -4.23
C LYS A 12 -3.30 12.65 -5.71
N GLY A 13 -3.59 11.63 -6.53
CA GLY A 13 -3.39 11.66 -7.98
C GLY A 13 -1.96 11.36 -8.44
N MET A 14 -0.94 11.45 -7.57
CA MET A 14 0.43 11.04 -7.95
C MET A 14 0.50 9.54 -8.29
N LEU A 15 -0.22 8.70 -7.53
CA LEU A 15 -0.20 7.25 -7.72
C LEU A 15 -0.67 6.83 -9.11
N SER A 16 -1.81 7.38 -9.57
CA SER A 16 -2.37 7.05 -10.87
C SER A 16 -1.43 7.46 -12.00
N ILE A 17 -0.85 8.67 -11.93
CA ILE A 17 0.09 9.19 -12.93
C ILE A 17 1.32 8.27 -13.05
N VAL A 18 1.90 7.86 -11.92
CA VAL A 18 3.09 7.00 -11.92
C VAL A 18 2.77 5.60 -12.43
N LEU A 19 1.68 4.98 -11.96
CA LEU A 19 1.25 3.67 -12.44
C LEU A 19 1.00 3.69 -13.96
N GLU A 20 0.30 4.70 -14.46
CA GLU A 20 0.07 4.90 -15.90
C GLU A 20 1.36 5.09 -16.69
N ALA A 21 2.31 5.88 -16.18
CA ALA A 21 3.63 6.04 -16.79
C ALA A 21 4.42 4.72 -16.87
N HIS A 22 4.22 3.82 -15.89
CA HIS A 22 4.77 2.46 -15.91
C HIS A 22 3.90 1.46 -16.68
N GLY A 23 2.80 1.92 -17.30
CA GLY A 23 1.92 1.13 -18.15
C GLY A 23 1.01 0.17 -17.39
N TRP A 24 0.71 0.51 -16.15
CA TRP A 24 -0.37 -0.05 -15.35
C TRP A 24 -1.65 0.77 -15.56
N ILE A 25 -2.80 0.11 -15.42
CA ILE A 25 -4.11 0.74 -15.36
C ILE A 25 -4.47 0.79 -13.88
N TYR A 26 -4.39 1.99 -13.31
CA TYR A 26 -4.79 2.24 -11.92
C TYR A 26 -6.26 1.84 -11.69
N LYS A 27 -6.55 1.27 -10.52
CA LYS A 27 -7.89 0.84 -10.16
C LYS A 27 -8.45 1.66 -9.01
N ASP A 28 -7.82 1.56 -7.86
CA ASP A 28 -8.29 2.26 -6.66
C ASP A 28 -7.16 2.36 -5.63
N SER A 29 -7.32 3.27 -4.67
CA SER A 29 -6.43 3.42 -3.51
C SER A 29 -7.16 4.11 -2.37
N LEU A 30 -6.85 3.72 -1.14
CA LEU A 30 -7.32 4.42 0.04
C LEU A 30 -6.68 5.80 0.15
N SER A 31 -7.47 6.73 0.67
CA SER A 31 -7.10 8.13 0.78
C SER A 31 -7.41 8.66 2.17
N TYR A 32 -6.52 9.50 2.68
CA TYR A 32 -6.71 10.27 3.91
C TYR A 32 -6.42 11.74 3.63
N GLN A 33 -7.40 12.62 3.86
CA GLN A 33 -7.32 14.04 3.50
C GLN A 33 -6.88 14.24 2.04
N ASP A 34 -5.78 14.95 1.77
CA ASP A 34 -5.23 15.20 0.43
C ASP A 34 -4.16 14.19 0.00
N TYR A 35 -4.04 13.08 0.74
CA TYR A 35 -3.03 12.07 0.50
C TYR A 35 -3.64 10.70 0.16
N THR A 36 -2.90 9.94 -0.63
CA THR A 36 -3.09 8.52 -0.91
C THR A 36 -2.21 7.71 0.04
N LEU A 37 -2.81 6.72 0.69
CA LEU A 37 -2.10 5.79 1.56
C LEU A 37 -1.51 4.69 0.68
N MET A 38 -0.19 4.62 0.55
CA MET A 38 0.49 3.61 -0.28
C MET A 38 0.76 2.34 0.50
N LYS A 39 1.12 2.43 1.79
CA LYS A 39 1.54 1.25 2.55
C LYS A 39 0.49 0.12 2.47
N PRO A 40 0.89 -1.11 2.06
CA PRO A 40 -0.03 -2.23 1.87
C PRO A 40 -0.88 -2.55 3.10
N ASP A 41 -0.32 -2.33 4.30
CA ASP A 41 -1.00 -2.61 5.57
C ASP A 41 -2.34 -1.89 5.72
N PHE A 42 -2.53 -0.74 5.04
CA PHE A 42 -3.81 -0.01 5.04
C PHE A 42 -4.93 -0.74 4.31
N TYR A 43 -4.61 -1.78 3.53
CA TYR A 43 -5.52 -2.45 2.63
C TYR A 43 -5.84 -3.87 3.07
N PRO A 44 -7.06 -4.37 2.78
CA PRO A 44 -7.37 -5.77 2.99
C PRO A 44 -6.55 -6.65 2.02
N SER A 45 -6.19 -7.86 2.47
CA SER A 45 -5.50 -8.82 1.61
C SER A 45 -6.36 -9.16 0.39
N GLY A 46 -5.75 -9.23 -0.79
CA GLY A 46 -6.41 -9.37 -2.08
C GLY A 46 -6.87 -8.06 -2.73
N PHE A 47 -6.71 -6.90 -2.07
CA PHE A 47 -7.04 -5.60 -2.66
C PHE A 47 -6.24 -5.37 -3.95
N VAL A 48 -6.92 -4.96 -5.03
CA VAL A 48 -6.29 -4.74 -6.34
C VAL A 48 -5.96 -3.27 -6.54
N LEU A 49 -4.67 -2.92 -6.51
CA LEU A 49 -4.21 -1.55 -6.74
C LEU A 49 -4.24 -1.16 -8.22
N ALA A 50 -3.72 -2.04 -9.08
CA ALA A 50 -3.57 -1.77 -10.50
C ALA A 50 -3.51 -3.06 -11.32
N VAL A 51 -3.84 -2.96 -12.60
CA VAL A 51 -3.82 -4.10 -13.53
C VAL A 51 -3.10 -3.76 -14.83
N SER A 52 -2.69 -4.78 -15.55
CA SER A 52 -2.30 -4.70 -16.94
C SER A 52 -2.96 -5.85 -17.70
N LYS A 53 -2.69 -6.00 -19.00
CA LYS A 53 -3.25 -7.09 -19.81
C LYS A 53 -2.92 -8.50 -19.28
N LYS A 54 -1.80 -8.67 -18.55
CA LYS A 54 -1.30 -10.00 -18.11
C LYS A 54 -0.90 -10.06 -16.64
N ALA A 55 -0.95 -8.94 -15.92
CA ALA A 55 -0.48 -8.88 -14.55
C ALA A 55 -1.37 -8.00 -13.69
N VAL A 56 -1.36 -8.23 -12.39
CA VAL A 56 -2.11 -7.49 -11.37
C VAL A 56 -1.19 -7.19 -10.19
N ILE A 57 -1.37 -6.01 -9.59
CA ILE A 57 -0.78 -5.63 -8.31
C ILE A 57 -1.85 -5.84 -7.25
N ILE A 58 -1.59 -6.72 -6.28
CA ILE A 58 -2.50 -7.03 -5.17
C ILE A 58 -1.83 -6.79 -3.82
N CYS A 59 -2.59 -6.44 -2.80
CA CYS A 59 -2.12 -6.48 -1.41
C CYS A 59 -2.09 -7.94 -0.95
N ASP A 60 -0.99 -8.39 -0.37
CA ASP A 60 -0.84 -9.77 0.12
C ASP A 60 -0.11 -9.80 1.48
N GLY A 61 -0.33 -10.88 2.24
CA GLY A 61 0.23 -11.08 3.56
C GLY A 61 -0.71 -10.70 4.71
N ILE A 62 -0.12 -10.57 5.90
CA ILE A 62 -0.78 -10.26 7.17
C ILE A 62 -0.02 -9.13 7.88
N SER A 63 -0.77 -8.29 8.61
CA SER A 63 -0.18 -7.22 9.40
C SER A 63 -0.20 -7.59 10.88
N LEU A 64 0.82 -7.17 11.62
CA LEU A 64 0.79 -7.14 13.08
C LEU A 64 1.42 -5.83 13.54
N ILE A 65 0.62 -4.99 14.18
CA ILE A 65 0.94 -3.60 14.49
C ILE A 65 0.87 -3.42 15.99
N LYS A 66 1.97 -2.97 16.58
CA LYS A 66 2.05 -2.54 17.97
C LYS A 66 1.88 -1.05 18.07
N TYR A 67 0.90 -0.63 18.87
CA TYR A 67 0.62 0.77 19.13
C TYR A 67 0.07 0.98 20.53
N ASN A 68 0.73 1.85 21.31
CA ASN A 68 0.35 2.17 22.70
C ASN A 68 0.13 0.93 23.60
N GLY A 69 0.93 -0.12 23.40
CA GLY A 69 0.84 -1.36 24.18
C GLY A 69 -0.28 -2.32 23.76
N ASN A 70 -1.02 -1.99 22.70
CA ASN A 70 -1.98 -2.89 22.06
C ASN A 70 -1.41 -3.47 20.76
N GLU A 71 -1.88 -4.65 20.39
CA GLU A 71 -1.57 -5.33 19.15
C GLU A 71 -2.79 -5.34 18.23
N TYR A 72 -2.57 -5.05 16.96
CA TYR A 72 -3.61 -4.96 15.94
C TYR A 72 -3.22 -5.82 14.74
N SER A 73 -4.18 -6.60 14.24
CA SER A 73 -3.98 -7.41 13.03
C SER A 73 -4.44 -6.71 11.75
N ASP A 74 -5.16 -5.59 11.92
CA ASP A 74 -5.69 -4.77 10.84
C ASP A 74 -5.70 -3.30 11.26
N ILE A 75 -5.41 -2.40 10.31
CA ILE A 75 -5.50 -0.95 10.54
C ILE A 75 -6.96 -0.52 10.63
N GLU A 76 -7.90 -1.23 9.99
CA GLU A 76 -9.34 -0.94 10.15
C GLU A 76 -9.75 -1.02 11.62
N GLU A 77 -9.30 -2.04 12.35
CA GLU A 77 -9.53 -2.19 13.79
C GLU A 77 -8.95 -1.00 14.59
N MET A 78 -7.75 -0.54 14.24
CA MET A 78 -7.15 0.65 14.86
C MET A 78 -7.99 1.92 14.62
N ILE A 79 -8.48 2.10 13.40
CA ILE A 79 -9.30 3.25 13.02
C ILE A 79 -10.66 3.20 13.73
N GLU A 80 -11.27 2.03 13.89
CA GLU A 80 -12.52 1.86 14.62
C GLU A 80 -12.36 2.21 16.11
N GLN A 81 -11.25 1.84 16.74
CA GLN A 81 -11.00 2.07 18.16
C GLN A 81 -10.57 3.52 18.48
N HIS A 82 -9.72 4.11 17.65
CA HIS A 82 -9.09 5.42 17.94
C HIS A 82 -9.60 6.56 17.07
N GLY A 83 -10.39 6.27 16.04
CA GLY A 83 -10.82 7.23 15.02
C GLY A 83 -9.81 7.39 13.88
N LYS A 84 -10.25 8.01 12.77
CA LYS A 84 -9.43 8.16 11.55
C LYS A 84 -8.16 8.98 11.74
N ASP A 85 -8.15 9.90 12.70
CA ASP A 85 -7.00 10.78 12.98
C ASP A 85 -5.79 9.99 13.52
N ILE A 86 -5.98 8.71 13.90
CA ILE A 86 -4.89 7.83 14.29
C ILE A 86 -3.81 7.70 13.20
N ILE A 87 -4.19 7.85 11.93
CA ILE A 87 -3.29 7.82 10.78
C ILE A 87 -2.19 8.90 10.89
N GLU A 88 -2.48 10.03 11.55
CA GLU A 88 -1.46 11.08 11.78
C GLU A 88 -0.34 10.62 12.72
N THR A 89 -0.57 9.54 13.47
CA THR A 89 0.42 8.93 14.36
C THR A 89 1.16 7.76 13.71
N PHE A 90 0.92 7.49 12.43
CA PHE A 90 1.54 6.39 11.67
C PHE A 90 3.06 6.23 11.88
N PRO A 91 3.88 7.30 11.90
CA PRO A 91 5.33 7.16 12.17
C PRO A 91 5.70 6.57 13.55
N LYS A 92 4.74 6.45 14.46
CA LYS A 92 4.92 5.88 15.80
C LYS A 92 4.46 4.43 15.90
N TRP A 93 3.91 3.87 14.82
CA TRP A 93 3.43 2.50 14.81
C TRP A 93 4.60 1.55 14.60
N GLU A 94 4.63 0.47 15.36
CA GLU A 94 5.65 -0.56 15.24
C GLU A 94 5.05 -1.75 14.50
N PHE A 95 5.57 -2.04 13.30
CA PHE A 95 5.13 -3.17 12.50
C PHE A 95 6.03 -4.37 12.79
N GLU A 96 5.45 -5.45 13.33
CA GLU A 96 6.16 -6.72 13.53
C GLU A 96 5.98 -7.65 12.33
N MET A 97 4.86 -7.54 11.64
CA MET A 97 4.59 -8.18 10.35
C MET A 97 3.94 -7.16 9.43
N GLU A 98 4.35 -7.19 8.16
CA GLU A 98 3.90 -6.23 7.15
C GLU A 98 3.32 -6.95 5.95
N LYS A 99 2.24 -6.37 5.41
CA LYS A 99 1.74 -6.73 4.08
C LYS A 99 2.66 -6.15 3.00
N GLU A 100 2.60 -6.75 1.82
CA GLU A 100 3.33 -6.27 0.63
C GLU A 100 2.39 -6.11 -0.57
N TRP A 101 2.76 -5.22 -1.49
CA TRP A 101 2.18 -5.23 -2.82
C TRP A 101 2.84 -6.29 -3.66
N THR A 102 2.08 -7.31 -4.05
CA THR A 102 2.54 -8.42 -4.86
C THR A 102 2.13 -8.25 -6.31
N VAL A 103 3.09 -8.42 -7.22
CA VAL A 103 2.86 -8.47 -8.66
C VAL A 103 2.67 -9.91 -9.11
N MET A 104 1.46 -10.23 -9.56
CA MET A 104 1.11 -11.54 -10.11
C MET A 104 0.98 -11.44 -11.63
N LYS A 105 1.62 -12.34 -12.39
CA LYS A 105 1.54 -12.41 -13.86
C LYS A 105 1.02 -13.77 -14.27
N ASN A 106 -0.10 -13.82 -14.97
CA ASN A 106 -0.82 -15.07 -15.32
C ASN A 106 -1.07 -16.01 -14.12
N GLY A 107 -1.27 -15.46 -12.92
CA GLY A 107 -1.46 -16.24 -11.69
C GLY A 107 -0.18 -16.68 -10.98
N GLU A 108 1.00 -16.38 -11.53
CA GLU A 108 2.28 -16.67 -10.91
C GLU A 108 2.87 -15.43 -10.24
N TYR A 109 3.49 -15.61 -9.07
CA TYR A 109 4.23 -14.57 -8.37
C TYR A 109 5.44 -14.13 -9.20
N VAL A 110 5.64 -12.81 -9.30
CA VAL A 110 6.82 -12.25 -9.98
C VAL A 110 7.73 -11.51 -9.01
N HIS A 111 7.17 -10.63 -8.17
CA HIS A 111 7.91 -9.76 -7.26
C HIS A 111 6.93 -9.07 -6.30
N SER A 112 7.39 -8.69 -5.11
CA SER A 112 6.67 -7.86 -4.14
C SER A 112 7.44 -6.59 -3.76
N PHE A 113 6.71 -5.53 -3.41
CA PHE A 113 7.27 -4.26 -2.94
C PHE A 113 6.43 -3.65 -1.82
N SER A 114 7.06 -2.88 -0.94
CA SER A 114 6.40 -2.36 0.28
C SER A 114 6.10 -0.87 0.19
N SER A 115 6.80 -0.12 -0.67
CA SER A 115 6.72 1.35 -0.73
C SER A 115 6.63 1.90 -2.16
N PHE A 116 6.24 3.17 -2.27
CA PHE A 116 6.03 3.84 -3.57
C PHE A 116 7.29 3.89 -4.44
N ASP A 117 8.45 4.13 -3.82
CA ASP A 117 9.75 4.23 -4.50
C ASP A 117 10.22 2.89 -5.09
N GLN A 118 9.61 1.78 -4.65
CA GLN A 118 9.92 0.43 -5.09
C GLN A 118 9.01 -0.07 -6.21
N ILE A 119 8.03 0.71 -6.67
CA ILE A 119 7.15 0.33 -7.78
C ILE A 119 8.00 -0.06 -8.98
N ALA A 120 8.09 -1.38 -9.22
CA ALA A 120 9.03 -1.92 -10.18
C ALA A 120 8.78 -1.37 -11.59
N GLU A 121 9.86 -0.92 -12.23
CA GLU A 121 9.82 -0.58 -13.65
C GLU A 121 9.35 -1.80 -14.45
N ARG A 122 8.17 -1.72 -15.07
CA ARG A 122 7.61 -2.74 -15.97
C ARG A 122 8.62 -3.24 -17.03
N LYS A 123 9.63 -2.42 -17.38
CA LYS A 123 10.71 -2.79 -18.29
C LYS A 123 11.57 -3.97 -17.81
N LYS A 124 11.70 -4.21 -16.50
CA LYS A 124 12.46 -5.35 -15.94
C LYS A 124 11.67 -6.67 -15.94
N LEU A 125 10.34 -6.64 -16.01
CA LEU A 125 9.45 -7.81 -15.99
C LEU A 125 9.26 -8.49 -17.37
N ARG A 126 10.07 -8.09 -18.36
CA ARG A 126 10.01 -8.52 -19.76
C ARG A 126 10.99 -9.67 -20.11
N CYS A 127 11.86 -10.06 -19.18
CA CYS A 127 12.79 -11.16 -19.37
C CYS A 127 12.09 -12.51 -19.21
#